data_AF-A0A498STV6-F1
#
_entry.id   AF-A0A498STV6-F1
#
_cell.length_a   1.000
_cell.length_b   1.000
_cell.length_c   1.000
_cell.angle_alpha   90.00
_cell.angle_beta   90.00
_cell.angle_gamma   90.00
#
_symmetry.space_group_name_H-M   'P 1'
#
loop_
_entity.id
_entity.type
_entity.pdbx_description
1 polymer ?
#
loop_
_entity_poly.entity_id
_entity_poly.type
_entity_poly.pdbx_seq_one_letter_code
_entity_poly.pdbx_strand_id
1 'polypeptide(L)'
;VKVACQCQTHLGRLFVDKVYPLTIQQLFAILFSPTPWYQHLEEIVSKTSYVATSWITENPTVTTRTVTYNMALNNTLGPKSTSVTEKQTCYAFRCADDGFSVMKEIHNAGVPCADNFIIQCTYCVIRTDHTHSRLLVHGAMVQKKSIWGIVKGKE
;
A
#
# COMPACT_ATOMS: atom_id res chain seq x y z
N VAL A 1 19.73 -2.68 16.67
CA VAL A 1 20.32 -2.90 15.31
C VAL A 1 19.25 -2.59 14.28
N LYS A 2 19.53 -1.81 13.22
CA LYS A 2 18.55 -1.60 12.14
C LYS A 2 18.45 -2.90 11.33
N VAL A 3 17.35 -3.63 11.47
CA VAL A 3 17.09 -4.83 10.66
C VAL A 3 16.84 -4.38 9.22
N ALA A 4 17.52 -5.04 8.28
CA ALA A 4 17.42 -4.75 6.86
C ALA A 4 16.11 -5.29 6.27
N CYS A 5 15.56 -4.58 5.28
CA CYS A 5 14.41 -5.06 4.53
C CYS A 5 14.83 -6.23 3.62
N GLN A 6 13.98 -7.25 3.48
CA GLN A 6 14.24 -8.38 2.58
C GLN A 6 13.81 -8.11 1.11
N CYS A 7 13.19 -6.96 0.82
CA CYS A 7 12.88 -6.55 -0.54
C CYS A 7 14.16 -6.23 -1.33
N GLN A 8 14.24 -6.68 -2.58
CA GLN A 8 15.40 -6.43 -3.44
C GLN A 8 15.57 -4.93 -3.76
N THR A 9 14.47 -4.25 -4.06
CA THR A 9 14.44 -2.82 -4.36
C THR A 9 13.13 -2.21 -3.86
N HIS A 10 13.14 -0.90 -3.62
CA HIS A 10 11.93 -0.12 -3.37
C HIS A 10 11.82 0.96 -4.45
N LEU A 11 10.63 1.09 -5.04
CA LEU A 11 10.38 2.10 -6.06
C LEU A 11 10.02 3.44 -5.42
N GLY A 12 10.68 4.50 -5.85
CA GLY A 12 10.34 5.88 -5.49
C GLY A 12 10.93 6.37 -4.19
N ARG A 13 10.30 7.41 -3.63
CA ARG A 13 10.78 8.14 -2.47
C ARG A 13 10.43 7.39 -1.18
N LEU A 14 11.36 7.39 -0.22
CA LEU A 14 11.10 7.00 1.16
C LEU A 14 10.28 8.08 1.88
N PHE A 15 9.10 7.71 2.38
CA PHE A 15 8.20 8.57 3.15
C PHE A 15 8.24 8.28 4.65
N VAL A 16 8.37 7.01 5.03
CA VAL A 16 8.42 6.58 6.44
C VAL A 16 9.58 5.62 6.63
N ASP A 17 10.38 5.87 7.66
CA ASP A 17 11.35 4.92 8.22
C ASP A 17 11.36 5.09 9.74
N LYS A 18 10.56 4.27 10.42
CA LYS A 18 10.35 4.42 11.86
C LYS A 18 10.11 3.08 12.54
N VAL A 19 10.63 2.95 13.77
CA VAL A 19 10.34 1.82 14.65
C VAL A 19 9.15 2.19 15.54
N TYR A 20 8.18 1.29 15.65
CA TYR A 20 7.01 1.41 16.51
C TYR A 20 7.04 0.30 17.56
N PRO A 21 6.53 0.56 18.79
CA PRO A 21 6.33 -0.44 19.84
C PRO A 21 5.08 -1.28 19.54
N LEU A 22 5.07 -1.90 18.36
CA LEU A 22 4.00 -2.75 17.85
C LEU A 22 4.64 -3.98 17.19
N THR A 23 4.04 -5.14 17.40
CA THR A 23 4.42 -6.36 16.68
C THR A 23 4.05 -6.26 15.20
N ILE A 24 4.63 -7.15 14.38
CA ILE A 24 4.31 -7.19 12.94
C ILE A 24 2.81 -7.48 12.72
N GLN A 25 2.20 -8.31 13.58
CA GLN A 25 0.78 -8.66 13.53
C GLN A 25 -0.10 -7.46 13.90
N GLN A 26 0.28 -6.68 14.92
CA GLN A 26 -0.44 -5.48 15.31
C GLN A 26 -0.40 -4.42 14.20
N LEU A 27 0.78 -4.17 13.61
CA LEU A 27 0.89 -3.26 12.47
C LEU A 27 0.09 -3.76 11.26
N PHE A 28 0.07 -5.07 11.01
CA PHE A 28 -0.75 -5.64 9.95
C PHE A 28 -2.24 -5.35 10.19
N ALA A 29 -2.74 -5.61 11.40
CA ALA A 29 -4.13 -5.36 11.77
C ALA A 29 -4.51 -3.87 11.63
N ILE A 30 -3.61 -2.95 12.01
CA ILE A 30 -3.88 -1.51 11.92
C ILE A 30 -3.88 -1.03 10.45
N LEU A 31 -2.89 -1.46 9.67
CA LEU A 31 -2.65 -0.91 8.32
C LEU A 31 -3.46 -1.62 7.23
N PHE A 32 -3.79 -2.90 7.44
CA PHE A 32 -4.33 -3.78 6.41
C PHE A 32 -5.60 -4.54 6.86
N SER A 33 -6.33 -4.04 7.85
CA SER A 33 -7.65 -4.57 8.21
C SER A 33 -8.71 -4.26 7.12
N PRO A 34 -9.75 -5.10 6.98
CA PRO A 34 -10.95 -4.76 6.22
C PRO A 34 -11.72 -3.57 6.77
N THR A 35 -11.45 -3.24 8.03
CA THR A 35 -12.03 -2.13 8.76
C THR A 35 -10.92 -1.11 9.09
N PRO A 36 -10.98 0.12 8.56
CA PRO A 36 -9.92 1.11 8.78
C PRO A 36 -9.73 1.43 10.27
N TRP A 37 -8.49 1.64 10.72
CA TRP A 37 -8.19 1.96 12.12
C TRP A 37 -8.86 3.26 12.60
N TYR A 38 -9.14 4.18 11.67
CA TYR A 38 -9.82 5.44 11.92
C TYR A 38 -11.35 5.36 11.76
N GLN A 39 -11.95 4.15 11.74
CA GLN A 39 -13.40 3.97 11.57
C GLN A 39 -14.27 4.70 12.62
N HIS A 40 -13.70 5.06 13.77
CA HIS A 40 -14.40 5.81 14.82
C HIS A 40 -14.36 7.33 14.61
N LEU A 41 -13.63 7.81 13.60
CA LEU A 41 -13.57 9.22 13.24
C LEU A 41 -14.66 9.52 12.20
N GLU A 42 -15.89 9.71 12.69
CA GLU A 42 -17.14 9.83 11.91
C GLU A 42 -17.04 10.81 10.71
N GLU A 43 -16.32 11.92 10.87
CA GLU A 43 -16.05 12.90 9.80
C GLU A 43 -15.18 12.37 8.65
N ILE A 44 -14.24 11.45 8.95
CA ILE A 44 -13.34 10.81 7.97
C ILE A 44 -14.05 9.64 7.29
N VAL A 45 -14.90 8.94 8.05
CA VAL A 45 -15.53 7.69 7.63
C VAL A 45 -16.76 7.92 6.77
N SER A 46 -17.58 8.91 7.12
CA SER A 46 -18.77 9.31 6.34
C SER A 46 -18.47 9.67 4.88
N LYS A 47 -17.20 9.89 4.51
CA LYS A 47 -16.79 10.35 3.19
C LYS A 47 -15.96 9.34 2.39
N THR A 48 -15.50 8.24 3.00
CA THR A 48 -14.50 7.37 2.35
C THR A 48 -15.07 6.11 1.72
N SER A 49 -16.29 5.65 2.06
CA SER A 49 -16.91 4.45 1.46
C SER A 49 -15.93 3.26 1.34
N TYR A 50 -15.08 3.06 2.35
CA TYR A 50 -13.98 2.09 2.29
C TYR A 50 -14.52 0.66 2.26
N VAL A 51 -14.07 -0.12 1.28
CA VAL A 51 -14.38 -1.55 1.14
C VAL A 51 -13.10 -2.29 0.81
N ALA A 52 -12.81 -3.36 1.54
CA ALA A 52 -11.69 -4.24 1.26
C ALA A 52 -12.18 -5.68 1.15
N THR A 53 -11.76 -6.39 0.11
CA THR A 53 -12.02 -7.83 0.00
C THR A 53 -11.17 -8.60 1.01
N SER A 54 -11.58 -9.83 1.30
CA SER A 54 -10.72 -10.78 2.00
C SER A 54 -9.41 -11.00 1.23
N TRP A 55 -8.35 -11.34 1.97
CA TRP A 55 -7.09 -11.79 1.37
C TRP A 55 -7.28 -13.16 0.70
N ILE A 56 -6.76 -13.29 -0.51
CA ILE A 56 -6.75 -14.51 -1.32
C ILE A 56 -5.31 -15.01 -1.39
N THR A 57 -5.09 -16.28 -1.10
CA THR A 57 -3.76 -16.90 -1.21
C THR A 57 -3.48 -17.28 -2.66
N GLU A 58 -2.49 -16.64 -3.27
CA GLU A 58 -2.01 -16.98 -4.62
C GLU A 58 -0.99 -18.12 -4.57
N ASN A 59 -0.11 -18.08 -3.56
CA ASN A 59 0.86 -19.13 -3.25
C ASN A 59 1.26 -19.03 -1.77
N PRO A 60 2.08 -19.96 -1.22
CA PRO A 60 2.37 -20.01 0.21
C PRO A 60 2.97 -18.74 0.83
N THR A 61 3.55 -17.85 0.03
CA THR A 61 4.21 -16.61 0.49
C THR A 61 3.55 -15.35 -0.03
N VAL A 62 2.51 -15.47 -0.86
CA VAL A 62 1.88 -14.34 -1.55
C VAL A 62 0.37 -14.39 -1.40
N THR A 63 -0.18 -13.32 -0.85
CA THR A 63 -1.64 -13.11 -0.78
C THR A 63 -2.01 -11.79 -1.44
N THR A 64 -3.19 -11.73 -2.05
CA THR A 64 -3.68 -10.54 -2.75
C THR A 64 -5.05 -10.12 -2.23
N ARG A 65 -5.40 -8.85 -2.39
CA ARG A 65 -6.77 -8.36 -2.23
C ARG A 65 -6.99 -7.06 -3.00
N THR A 66 -8.25 -6.66 -3.09
CA THR A 66 -8.64 -5.37 -3.66
C THR A 66 -9.26 -4.50 -2.58
N VAL A 67 -8.93 -3.21 -2.59
CA VAL A 67 -9.51 -2.20 -1.71
C VAL A 67 -10.04 -1.05 -2.55
N THR A 68 -11.24 -0.55 -2.26
CA THR A 68 -11.80 0.64 -2.89
C THR A 68 -12.22 1.65 -1.84
N TYR A 69 -12.08 2.93 -2.16
CA TYR A 69 -12.54 4.03 -1.31
C TYR A 69 -12.63 5.34 -2.12
N ASN A 70 -13.31 6.32 -1.55
CA ASN A 70 -13.32 7.70 -2.02
C ASN A 70 -12.32 8.53 -1.19
N MET A 71 -11.46 9.27 -1.88
CA MET A 71 -10.49 10.16 -1.26
C MET A 71 -10.88 11.61 -1.55
N ALA A 72 -10.97 12.43 -0.50
CA ALA A 72 -11.19 13.87 -0.66
C ALA A 72 -9.95 14.53 -1.27
N LEU A 73 -10.18 15.48 -2.17
CA LEU A 73 -9.15 16.27 -2.83
C LEU A 73 -9.21 17.71 -2.33
N ASN A 74 -8.06 18.26 -1.95
CA ASN A 74 -7.96 19.66 -1.54
C ASN A 74 -7.67 20.58 -2.74
N ASN A 75 -8.54 20.52 -3.76
CA ASN A 75 -8.41 21.35 -4.96
C ASN A 75 -9.35 22.56 -4.87
N THR A 76 -8.87 23.75 -5.22
CA THR A 76 -9.69 24.97 -5.28
C THR A 76 -10.71 24.91 -6.43
N LEU A 77 -10.27 24.42 -7.61
CA LEU A 77 -11.09 24.21 -8.82
C LEU A 77 -11.05 22.74 -9.26
N GLY A 78 -12.17 22.21 -9.75
CA GLY A 78 -12.30 20.82 -10.21
C GLY A 78 -12.88 19.84 -9.17
N PRO A 79 -12.77 18.52 -9.41
CA PRO A 79 -13.33 17.48 -8.54
C PRO A 79 -12.83 17.61 -7.10
N LYS A 80 -13.75 17.46 -6.14
CA LYS A 80 -13.47 17.53 -4.69
C LYS A 80 -13.18 16.15 -4.08
N SER A 81 -13.33 15.10 -4.86
CA SER A 81 -13.00 13.73 -4.49
C SER A 81 -12.57 12.92 -5.71
N THR A 82 -11.91 11.80 -5.45
CA THR A 82 -11.56 10.78 -6.45
C THR A 82 -11.92 9.41 -5.89
N SER A 83 -12.40 8.53 -6.76
CA SER A 83 -12.55 7.13 -6.42
C SER A 83 -11.21 6.42 -6.64
N VAL A 84 -10.82 5.62 -5.66
CA VAL A 84 -9.54 4.93 -5.62
C VAL A 84 -9.78 3.42 -5.59
N THR A 85 -9.02 2.71 -6.42
CA THR A 85 -8.94 1.25 -6.40
C THR A 85 -7.48 0.86 -6.15
N GLU A 86 -7.22 0.14 -5.06
CA GLU A 86 -5.92 -0.43 -4.73
C GLU A 86 -5.94 -1.94 -4.95
N LYS A 87 -5.00 -2.45 -5.76
CA LYS A 87 -4.62 -3.86 -5.72
C LYS A 87 -3.47 -4.00 -4.73
N GLN A 88 -3.69 -4.77 -3.67
CA GLN A 88 -2.69 -5.02 -2.63
C GLN A 88 -2.14 -6.42 -2.76
N THR A 89 -0.81 -6.55 -2.80
CA THR A 89 -0.10 -7.83 -2.78
C THR A 89 0.81 -7.88 -1.57
N CYS A 90 0.54 -8.82 -0.67
CA CYS A 90 1.37 -9.11 0.50
C CYS A 90 2.37 -10.21 0.16
N TYR A 91 3.63 -9.98 0.49
CA TYR A 91 4.73 -10.93 0.38
C TYR A 91 5.27 -11.21 1.77
N ALA A 92 5.13 -12.44 2.23
CA ALA A 92 5.78 -12.92 3.45
C ALA A 92 7.30 -12.98 3.22
N PHE A 93 8.07 -12.63 4.25
CA PHE A 93 9.51 -12.83 4.24
C PHE A 93 9.88 -14.31 4.37
N ARG A 94 11.15 -14.64 4.15
CA ARG A 94 11.63 -16.04 4.20
C ARG A 94 11.27 -16.74 5.51
N CYS A 95 11.39 -16.01 6.62
CA CYS A 95 10.81 -16.37 7.89
C CYS A 95 9.62 -15.43 8.12
N ALA A 96 8.40 -15.99 8.22
CA ALA A 96 7.18 -15.20 8.37
C ALA A 96 7.20 -14.32 9.64
N ASP A 97 7.92 -14.76 10.67
CA ASP A 97 8.08 -14.02 11.92
C ASP A 97 9.00 -12.80 11.79
N ASP A 98 9.82 -12.70 10.74
CA ASP A 98 10.70 -11.56 10.52
C ASP A 98 9.99 -10.37 9.89
N GLY A 99 8.81 -10.59 9.30
CA GLY A 99 8.00 -9.55 8.72
C GLY A 99 7.43 -9.88 7.35
N PHE A 100 6.99 -8.83 6.67
CA PHE A 100 6.33 -8.90 5.37
C PHE A 100 6.44 -7.56 4.63
N SER A 101 6.07 -7.58 3.36
CA SER A 101 5.84 -6.36 2.59
C SER A 101 4.48 -6.37 1.93
N VAL A 102 3.81 -5.21 1.87
CA VAL A 102 2.58 -5.02 1.10
C VAL A 102 2.85 -3.98 0.03
N MET A 103 2.81 -4.41 -1.23
CA MET A 103 2.81 -3.53 -2.38
C MET A 103 1.37 -3.15 -2.71
N LYS A 104 1.12 -1.85 -2.88
CA LYS A 104 -0.15 -1.27 -3.32
C LYS A 104 0.03 -0.68 -4.70
N GLU A 105 -0.72 -1.20 -5.66
CA GLU A 105 -0.91 -0.57 -6.96
C GLU A 105 -2.23 0.20 -6.93
N ILE A 106 -2.17 1.52 -7.08
CA ILE A 106 -3.27 2.43 -6.80
C ILE A 106 -3.69 3.13 -8.09
N HIS A 107 -4.96 2.99 -8.43
CA HIS A 107 -5.61 3.61 -9.58
C HIS A 107 -6.64 4.63 -9.09
N ASN A 108 -6.52 5.86 -9.59
CA ASN A 108 -7.50 6.92 -9.31
C ASN A 108 -8.49 7.02 -10.47
N ALA A 109 -9.70 7.49 -10.20
CA ALA A 109 -10.72 7.76 -11.20
C ALA A 109 -11.43 9.10 -10.92
N GLY A 110 -11.98 9.72 -11.96
CA GLY A 110 -12.72 10.97 -11.84
C GLY A 110 -11.84 12.22 -11.62
N VAL A 111 -10.53 12.13 -11.87
CA VAL A 111 -9.59 13.27 -11.88
C VAL A 111 -8.91 13.42 -13.24
N PRO A 112 -8.51 14.65 -13.64
CA PRO A 112 -7.79 14.84 -14.88
C PRO A 112 -6.53 13.98 -14.96
N CYS A 113 -6.27 13.39 -16.13
CA CYS A 113 -5.09 12.56 -16.40
C CYS A 113 -4.97 11.28 -15.55
N ALA A 114 -6.02 10.83 -14.85
CA ALA A 114 -5.97 9.63 -14.02
C ALA A 114 -5.52 8.37 -14.80
N ASP A 115 -5.82 8.31 -16.10
CA ASP A 115 -5.42 7.20 -16.95
C ASP A 115 -3.94 7.22 -17.35
N ASN A 116 -3.23 8.32 -17.13
CA ASN A 116 -1.83 8.45 -17.57
C ASN A 116 -0.83 7.84 -16.58
N PHE A 117 -1.22 7.65 -15.32
CA PHE A 117 -0.32 7.16 -14.28
C PHE A 117 -1.02 6.22 -13.30
N ILE A 118 -0.21 5.48 -12.55
CA ILE A 118 -0.60 4.79 -11.31
C ILE A 118 0.26 5.32 -10.18
N ILE A 119 -0.19 5.12 -8.94
CA ILE A 119 0.66 5.29 -7.76
C ILE A 119 1.03 3.90 -7.26
N GLN A 120 2.32 3.68 -7.01
CA GLN A 120 2.78 2.46 -6.36
C GLN A 120 3.34 2.82 -5.00
N CYS A 121 2.87 2.14 -3.95
CA CYS A 121 3.40 2.28 -2.60
C CYS A 121 3.82 0.90 -2.06
N THR A 122 5.00 0.82 -1.44
CA THR A 122 5.47 -0.41 -0.80
C THR A 122 5.66 -0.17 0.69
N TYR A 123 4.92 -0.93 1.50
CA TYR A 123 5.00 -0.95 2.95
C TYR A 123 5.80 -2.17 3.37
N CYS A 124 6.94 -1.99 4.03
CA CYS A 124 7.70 -3.10 4.60
C CYS A 124 7.62 -3.02 6.12
N VAL A 125 7.12 -4.08 6.73
CA VAL A 125 7.02 -4.23 8.18
C VAL A 125 8.01 -5.29 8.59
N ILE A 126 9.02 -4.89 9.37
CA ILE A 126 10.17 -5.72 9.71
C ILE A 126 10.25 -5.83 11.22
N ARG A 127 10.24 -7.04 11.77
CA ARG A 127 10.41 -7.26 13.20
C ARG A 127 11.79 -6.76 13.64
N THR A 128 11.85 -5.96 14.72
CA THR A 128 13.13 -5.56 15.33
C THR A 128 13.40 -6.31 16.63
N ASP A 129 12.34 -6.61 17.39
CA ASP A 129 12.34 -7.51 18.54
C ASP A 129 10.93 -8.09 18.73
N HIS A 130 10.66 -8.76 19.84
CA HIS A 130 9.35 -9.40 20.12
C HIS A 130 8.18 -8.41 20.26
N THR A 131 8.45 -7.13 20.48
CA THR A 131 7.46 -6.09 20.79
C THR A 131 7.54 -4.89 19.84
N HIS A 132 8.61 -4.76 19.06
CA HIS A 132 8.83 -3.66 18.14
C HIS A 132 8.99 -4.12 16.70
N SER A 133 8.54 -3.24 15.80
CA SER A 133 8.68 -3.42 14.36
C SER A 133 9.03 -2.10 13.68
N ARG A 134 9.88 -2.18 12.66
CA ARG A 134 10.20 -1.08 11.77
C ARG A 134 9.22 -1.06 10.61
N LEU A 135 8.63 0.10 10.35
CA LEU A 135 7.83 0.39 9.17
C LEU A 135 8.64 1.24 8.19
N LEU A 136 8.80 0.73 6.98
CA LEU A 136 9.33 1.45 5.82
C LEU A 136 8.19 1.68 4.83
N VAL A 137 8.01 2.90 4.33
CA VAL A 137 7.04 3.20 3.27
C VAL A 137 7.73 3.95 2.15
N HIS A 138 7.73 3.34 0.97
CA HIS A 138 8.19 3.99 -0.27
C HIS A 138 7.00 4.23 -1.19
N GLY A 139 7.09 5.25 -2.04
CA GLY A 139 6.09 5.46 -3.07
C GLY A 139 6.57 6.24 -4.29
N ALA A 140 5.97 5.92 -5.43
CA ALA A 140 6.25 6.53 -6.73
C ALA A 140 4.97 6.74 -7.53
N MET A 141 4.99 7.75 -8.39
CA MET A 141 4.05 7.87 -9.51
C MET A 141 4.68 7.20 -10.73
N VAL A 142 3.97 6.25 -11.36
CA VAL A 142 4.46 5.49 -12.51
C VAL A 142 3.60 5.82 -13.72
N GLN A 143 4.22 6.36 -14.78
CA GLN A 143 3.52 6.70 -16.02
C GLN A 143 3.16 5.43 -16.81
N LYS A 144 1.88 5.23 -17.15
CA LYS A 144 1.41 4.03 -17.87
C LYS A 144 2.03 3.89 -19.27
N LYS A 145 2.35 5.01 -19.94
CA LYS A 145 3.06 4.99 -21.25
C LYS A 145 4.44 4.33 -21.18
N SER A 146 5.11 4.36 -20.01
CA SER A 146 6.41 3.71 -19.81
C SER A 146 6.30 2.18 -19.71
N ILE A 147 5.12 1.65 -19.37
CA ILE A 147 4.91 0.22 -19.11
C ILE A 147 4.91 -0.57 -20.43
N TRP A 148 4.38 0.01 -21.52
CA TRP A 148 4.41 -0.60 -22.85
C TRP A 148 5.79 -0.55 -23.53
N GLY A 149 6.66 0.39 -23.14
CA GLY A 149 8.03 0.48 -23.67
C GLY A 149 8.93 -0.68 -23.22
N ILE A 150 8.66 -1.25 -22.04
CA ILE A 150 9.41 -2.41 -21.52
C ILE A 150 8.95 -3.72 -22.16
N VAL A 151 7.67 -3.83 -22.54
CA VAL A 151 7.11 -5.03 -23.19
C VAL A 151 7.52 -5.13 -24.67
N LYS A 152 7.86 -4.02 -25.33
CA LYS A 152 8.35 -4.00 -26.72
C LYS A 152 9.88 -4.12 -26.88
N GLY A 153 10.63 -4.29 -25.80
CA GLY A 153 12.10 -4.39 -25.82
C GLY A 153 12.66 -5.81 -25.81
N LYS A 154 11.82 -6.82 -26.06
CA LYS A 154 12.22 -8.24 -26.19
C LYS A 154 11.55 -8.86 -27.42
N GLU A 155 11.84 -8.29 -28.58
CA GLU A 155 11.80 -8.99 -29.88
C GLU A 155 13.11 -8.72 -30.60
#